data_AF-A0A7L7TBZ4-F1
#
_entry.id   AF-A0A7L7TBZ4-F1
#
_cell.length_a   1.000
_cell.length_b   1.000
_cell.length_c   1.000
_cell.angle_alpha   90.00
_cell.angle_beta   90.00
_cell.angle_gamma   90.00
#
_symmetry.space_group_name_H-M   'P 1'
#
loop_
_entity.id
_entity.type
_entity.pdbx_description
1 polymer ?
#
loop_
_entity_poly.entity_id
_entity_poly.type
_entity_poly.pdbx_seq_one_letter_code
_entity_poly.pdbx_strand_id
1 'polypeptide(L)'
;MAKFDVDSIQEWQSFEHDGVEYDLGHLSSHLLVFKADRQDYEFVVIYGLHCFTKDVSCTNIPYLYEDGRHGQMVCLERYEASKYLV
;
A
#
# COMPACT_ATOMS: atom_id res chain seq x y z
N MET A 1 -9.11 11.55 6.98
CA MET A 1 -7.79 12.12 7.28
C MET A 1 -7.49 13.28 6.33
N ALA A 2 -6.45 14.08 6.58
CA ALA A 2 -6.06 15.16 5.66
C ALA A 2 -5.68 14.54 4.31
N LYS A 3 -6.43 14.86 3.26
CA LYS A 3 -6.12 14.46 1.89
C LYS A 3 -4.90 15.28 1.46
N PHE A 4 -3.74 14.63 1.33
CA PHE A 4 -2.57 15.25 0.74
C PHE A 4 -2.91 15.68 -0.70
N ASP A 5 -2.32 16.76 -1.18
CA ASP A 5 -2.54 17.23 -2.55
C ASP A 5 -1.72 16.39 -3.55
N VAL A 6 -2.08 15.12 -3.67
CA VAL A 6 -1.44 14.15 -4.57
C VAL A 6 -2.49 13.32 -5.28
N ASP A 7 -2.32 13.19 -6.60
CA ASP A 7 -3.19 12.39 -7.48
C ASP A 7 -2.83 10.89 -7.42
N SER A 8 -3.09 10.27 -6.27
CA SER A 8 -2.87 8.83 -6.02
C SER A 8 -3.78 8.32 -4.90
N ILE A 9 -3.91 7.01 -4.74
CA ILE A 9 -4.60 6.42 -3.59
C ILE A 9 -3.87 6.82 -2.31
N GLN A 10 -4.65 7.27 -1.33
CA GLN A 10 -4.15 7.71 -0.03
C GLN A 10 -4.58 6.79 1.11
N GLU A 11 -5.69 6.08 0.94
CA GLU A 11 -6.20 5.12 1.92
C GLU A 11 -6.47 3.80 1.20
N TRP A 12 -5.72 2.76 1.56
CA TRP A 12 -5.95 1.41 1.06
C TRP A 12 -6.93 0.70 1.99
N GLN A 13 -7.92 0.03 1.40
CA GLN A 13 -8.95 -0.68 2.15
C GLN A 13 -8.52 -2.13 2.38
N SER A 14 -8.88 -2.69 3.52
CA SER A 14 -8.74 -4.13 3.75
C SER A 14 -9.51 -4.93 2.70
N PHE A 15 -9.10 -6.17 2.49
CA PHE A 15 -9.86 -7.14 1.71
C PHE A 15 -10.02 -8.46 2.46
N GLU A 16 -11.07 -9.21 2.15
CA GLU A 16 -11.31 -10.54 2.70
C GLU A 16 -11.09 -11.61 1.64
N HIS A 17 -10.38 -12.68 2.01
CA HIS A 17 -10.23 -13.87 1.18
C HIS A 17 -10.22 -15.13 2.05
N ASP A 18 -11.05 -16.12 1.71
CA ASP A 18 -11.21 -17.38 2.43
C ASP A 18 -11.48 -17.21 3.95
N GLY A 19 -12.26 -16.17 4.31
CA GLY A 19 -12.60 -15.85 5.69
C GLY A 19 -11.47 -15.21 6.50
N VAL A 20 -10.36 -14.86 5.85
CA VAL A 20 -9.25 -14.09 6.43
C VAL A 20 -9.31 -12.66 5.92
N GLU A 21 -9.30 -11.70 6.84
CA GLU A 21 -9.16 -10.29 6.54
C GLU A 21 -7.68 -9.92 6.43
N TYR A 22 -7.32 -9.23 5.35
CA TYR A 22 -5.98 -8.72 5.06
C TYR A 22 -6.03 -7.19 5.11
N ASP A 23 -5.42 -6.64 6.16
CA ASP A 23 -5.31 -5.19 6.35
C ASP A 23 -4.25 -4.60 5.41
N LEU A 24 -4.63 -3.54 4.68
CA LEU A 24 -3.74 -2.74 3.83
C LEU A 24 -3.53 -1.31 4.38
N GLY A 25 -4.06 -1.01 5.56
CA GLY A 25 -3.99 0.31 6.19
C GLY A 25 -2.56 0.80 6.38
N HIS A 26 -1.58 -0.10 6.57
CA HIS A 26 -0.15 0.24 6.64
C HIS A 26 0.39 0.88 5.36
N LEU A 27 -0.25 0.65 4.21
CA LEU A 27 0.11 1.29 2.94
C LEU A 27 -0.62 2.61 2.71
N SER A 28 -1.40 3.09 3.68
CA SER A 28 -2.01 4.41 3.58
C SER A 28 -0.93 5.50 3.63
N SER A 29 -1.19 6.59 2.91
CA SER A 29 -0.27 7.69 2.81
C SER A 29 -0.02 8.31 4.18
N HIS A 30 1.22 8.71 4.42
CA HIS A 30 1.62 9.29 5.70
C HIS A 30 2.73 10.32 5.52
N LEU A 31 2.88 11.17 6.54
CA LEU A 31 3.94 12.16 6.61
C LEU A 31 5.17 11.56 7.30
N LEU A 32 6.32 11.65 6.64
CA LEU A 32 7.62 11.33 7.21
C LEU A 32 8.38 12.63 7.47
N VAL A 33 8.83 12.81 8.71
CA VAL A 33 9.60 14.00 9.12
C VAL A 33 11.05 13.58 9.36
N PHE A 34 11.94 14.01 8.48
CA PHE A 34 13.38 13.85 8.65
C PHE A 34 13.94 15.04 9.44
N LYS A 35 14.38 14.77 10.68
CA LYS A 35 15.01 15.76 11.56
C LYS A 35 16.48 15.94 11.17
N ALA A 36 16.87 17.15 10.80
CA ALA A 36 18.27 17.51 10.53
C ALA A 36 18.70 18.72 11.38
N ASP A 37 20.01 18.92 11.52
CA ASP A 37 20.57 19.91 12.46
C ASP A 37 20.11 21.36 12.21
N ARG A 38 19.77 21.71 10.96
CA ARG A 38 19.41 23.09 10.57
C ARG A 38 17.94 23.31 10.31
N GLN A 39 17.23 22.27 9.89
CA GLN A 39 15.80 22.30 9.60
C GLN A 39 15.25 20.88 9.47
N ASP A 40 13.94 20.75 9.64
CA ASP A 40 13.22 19.51 9.37
C ASP A 40 12.78 19.46 7.91
N TYR A 41 12.74 18.25 7.37
CA TYR A 41 12.23 17.98 6.02
C TYR A 41 11.01 17.07 6.12
N GLU A 42 9.91 17.47 5.51
CA GLU A 42 8.67 16.73 5.49
C GLU A 42 8.46 16.08 4.11
N PHE A 43 8.12 14.79 4.12
CA PHE A 43 7.86 14.01 2.92
C PHE A 43 6.50 13.33 3.07
N VAL A 44 5.70 13.36 2.00
CA VAL A 44 4.50 12.52 1.93
C VAL A 44 4.89 11.22 1.25
N VAL A 45 4.74 10.10 1.96
CA VAL A 45 4.99 8.76 1.42
C VAL A 45 3.66 8.19 0.91
N ILE A 46 3.68 7.65 -0.30
CA ILE A 46 2.51 7.04 -0.96
C ILE A 46 2.95 5.72 -1.58
N TYR A 47 2.11 4.70 -1.44
CA TYR A 47 2.34 3.37 -1.97
C TYR A 47 1.44 3.08 -3.17
N GLY A 48 1.96 2.31 -4.13
CA GLY A 48 1.24 1.91 -5.33
C GLY A 48 0.70 0.49 -5.24
N LEU A 49 -0.23 0.14 -6.13
CA LEU A 49 -0.86 -1.19 -6.22
C LEU A 49 0.17 -2.35 -6.20
N HIS A 50 1.25 -2.19 -6.96
CA HIS A 50 2.33 -3.17 -7.09
C HIS A 50 3.07 -3.49 -5.78
N CYS A 51 2.85 -2.76 -4.70
CA CYS A 51 3.42 -3.06 -3.38
C CYS A 51 2.92 -4.39 -2.81
N PHE A 52 1.70 -4.83 -3.17
CA PHE A 52 1.10 -6.07 -2.67
C PHE A 52 0.50 -6.95 -3.78
N THR A 53 0.54 -6.51 -5.04
CA THR A 53 0.06 -7.26 -6.20
C THR A 53 1.18 -7.65 -7.17
N LYS A 54 0.95 -8.70 -7.98
CA LYS A 54 1.82 -9.13 -9.09
C LYS A 54 1.08 -10.14 -9.98
N ASP A 55 1.03 -9.95 -11.29
CA ASP A 55 0.26 -10.84 -12.18
C ASP A 55 0.90 -12.22 -12.44
N VAL A 56 2.18 -12.40 -12.13
CA VAL A 56 2.93 -13.65 -12.38
C VAL A 56 3.70 -14.05 -11.12
N SER A 57 3.01 -14.67 -10.18
CA SER A 57 3.60 -15.29 -8.98
C SER A 57 2.91 -16.61 -8.62
N CYS A 58 3.68 -17.57 -8.12
CA CYS A 58 3.11 -18.80 -7.54
C CYS A 58 2.44 -18.55 -6.16
N THR A 59 2.68 -17.38 -5.58
CA THR A 59 2.14 -16.93 -4.29
C THR A 59 0.90 -16.04 -4.44
N ASN A 60 0.34 -15.97 -5.65
CA ASN A 60 -0.90 -15.26 -5.90
C ASN A 60 -2.09 -16.02 -5.33
N ILE A 61 -2.99 -15.28 -4.69
CA ILE A 61 -4.33 -15.76 -4.39
C ILE A 61 -5.28 -15.36 -5.51
N PRO A 62 -6.40 -16.07 -5.71
CA PRO A 62 -7.41 -15.72 -6.71
C PRO A 62 -8.27 -14.52 -6.27
N TYR A 63 -7.61 -13.43 -5.88
CA TYR A 63 -8.22 -12.15 -5.51
C TYR A 63 -7.64 -11.03 -6.38
N LEU A 64 -8.50 -10.33 -7.11
CA LEU A 64 -8.14 -9.16 -7.91
C LEU A 64 -8.39 -7.90 -7.08
N TYR A 65 -7.33 -7.14 -6.80
CA TYR A 65 -7.46 -5.85 -6.13
C TYR A 65 -7.33 -4.72 -7.15
N GLU A 66 -8.21 -3.73 -7.08
CA GLU A 66 -8.27 -2.61 -8.02
C GLU A 66 -7.93 -1.28 -7.32
N ASP A 67 -7.10 -0.46 -7.97
CA ASP A 67 -6.79 0.90 -7.51
C ASP A 67 -7.67 1.98 -8.18
N GLY A 68 -8.74 1.56 -8.86
CA GLY A 68 -9.63 2.41 -9.64
C GLY A 68 -9.09 2.78 -11.04
N ARG A 69 -7.83 2.49 -11.36
CA ARG A 69 -7.25 2.65 -12.71
C ARG A 69 -6.82 1.31 -13.30
N HIS A 70 -6.26 0.43 -12.49
CA HIS A 70 -5.75 -0.88 -12.86
C HIS A 70 -6.12 -1.91 -11.77
N GLY A 71 -6.31 -3.16 -12.20
CA GLY A 71 -6.48 -4.31 -11.32
C GLY A 71 -5.32 -5.27 -11.46
N GLN A 72 -4.84 -5.83 -10.35
CA GLN A 72 -3.80 -6.87 -10.35
C GLN A 72 -4.09 -7.93 -9.28
N MET A 73 -3.60 -9.16 -9.53
CA MET A 73 -3.77 -10.25 -8.59
C MET A 73 -2.97 -9.99 -7.30
N VAL A 74 -3.59 -10.20 -6.15
CA VAL A 74 -2.92 -10.11 -4.85
C VAL A 74 -1.87 -11.22 -4.74
N CYS A 75 -0.66 -10.82 -4.35
CA CYS A 75 0.47 -11.71 -4.16
C CYS A 75 0.82 -11.74 -2.67
N LEU A 76 0.58 -12.87 -1.99
CA LEU A 76 0.74 -12.96 -0.54
C LEU A 76 2.18 -12.70 -0.09
N GLU A 77 3.17 -13.11 -0.88
CA GLU A 77 4.57 -12.82 -0.58
C GLU A 77 4.86 -11.31 -0.58
N ARG A 78 4.30 -10.58 -1.55
CA ARG A 78 4.44 -9.12 -1.60
C ARG A 78 3.65 -8.44 -0.50
N TYR A 79 2.44 -8.92 -0.22
CA TYR A 79 1.68 -8.45 0.92
C TYR A 79 2.47 -8.57 2.22
N GLU A 80 3.04 -9.74 2.52
CA GLU A 80 3.86 -9.95 3.72
C GLU A 80 5.13 -9.08 3.70
N ALA A 81 5.80 -8.95 2.56
CA ALA A 81 6.95 -8.06 2.42
C ALA A 81 6.56 -6.57 2.63
N SER A 82 5.35 -6.18 2.22
CA SER A 82 4.89 -4.80 2.31
C SER A 82 4.70 -4.31 3.75
N LYS A 83 4.49 -5.23 4.70
CA LYS A 83 4.36 -4.93 6.13
C LYS A 83 5.65 -4.36 6.74
N TYR A 84 6.80 -4.53 6.08
CA TYR A 84 8.09 -4.01 6.51
C TYR A 84 8.46 -2.65 5.91
N LEU A 85 7.55 -2.03 5.13
CA LEU A 85 7.80 -0.74 4.47
C LEU A 85 7.56 0.49 5.36
N VAL A 86 7.11 0.28 6.59
CA VAL A 86 6.72 1.34 7.55
C VAL A 86 7.47 1.14 8.86
#